data_AF-A0AAJ2PFP5-F1
#
_entry.id   AF-A0AAJ2PFP5-F1
#
_cell.length_a   1.000
_cell.length_b   1.000
_cell.length_c   1.000
_cell.angle_alpha   90.00
_cell.angle_beta   90.00
_cell.angle_gamma   90.00
#
_symmetry.space_group_name_H-M   'P 1'
#
loop_
_entity.id
_entity.type
_entity.pdbx_description
1 polymer ?
#
loop_
_entity_poly.entity_id
_entity_poly.type
_entity_poly.pdbx_seq_one_letter_code
_entity_poly.pdbx_strand_id
1 'polypeptide(L)'
;MLKVDHLLIKIMRGLDNVEMGKIGEKLGKAYLKSLGFKQCKKPREFTCFDDFMCKDKKVYYIEYKSKQVQGEKFDYIVELTTEEQVKNIRKIKEKNIPFLLVIVFFKSNGVEIKHYTQEDIYIIGRKHIRLKPELFYPRKSSILRNYTNV
;
A
#
# COMPACT_ATOMS: atom_id res chain seq x y z
N MET A 1 5.65 4.17 -17.86
CA MET A 1 4.18 4.13 -17.89
C MET A 1 3.77 2.90 -18.68
N LEU A 2 3.21 1.88 -18.04
CA LEU A 2 2.69 0.70 -18.76
C LEU A 2 1.44 1.14 -19.53
N LYS A 3 1.46 1.03 -20.87
CA LYS A 3 0.27 1.26 -21.70
C LYS A 3 -0.70 0.11 -21.40
N VAL A 4 -1.74 0.41 -20.63
CA VAL A 4 -2.79 -0.54 -20.31
C VAL A 4 -3.83 -0.47 -21.43
N ASP A 5 -4.11 -1.61 -22.07
CA ASP A 5 -5.02 -1.71 -23.20
C ASP A 5 -6.45 -1.26 -22.80
N HIS A 6 -7.16 -0.64 -23.74
CA HIS A 6 -8.51 -0.11 -23.53
C HIS A 6 -9.52 -1.21 -23.14
N LEU A 7 -9.25 -2.45 -23.58
CA LEU A 7 -9.99 -3.65 -23.18
C LEU A 7 -9.78 -3.98 -21.70
N LEU A 8 -8.56 -3.84 -21.19
CA LEU A 8 -8.24 -4.09 -19.79
C LEU A 8 -8.94 -3.08 -18.88
N ILE A 9 -9.03 -1.82 -19.31
CA ILE A 9 -9.78 -0.77 -18.60
C ILE A 9 -11.27 -1.10 -18.51
N LYS A 10 -11.88 -1.64 -19.59
CA LYS A 10 -13.30 -2.07 -19.57
C LYS A 10 -13.52 -3.26 -18.63
N ILE A 11 -12.62 -4.25 -18.65
CA ILE A 11 -12.66 -5.38 -17.71
C ILE A 11 -12.56 -4.88 -16.27
N MET A 12 -11.60 -3.99 -15.97
CA MET A 12 -11.40 -3.43 -14.64
C MET A 12 -12.59 -2.62 -14.10
N ARG A 13 -13.44 -2.05 -14.97
CA ARG A 13 -14.67 -1.33 -14.57
C ARG A 13 -15.82 -2.26 -14.20
N GLY A 14 -15.81 -3.50 -14.69
CA GLY A 14 -16.84 -4.50 -14.42
C GLY A 14 -16.54 -5.40 -13.22
N LEU A 15 -15.33 -5.29 -12.64
CA LEU A 15 -14.94 -6.09 -11.48
C LEU A 15 -15.66 -5.61 -10.22
N ASP A 16 -16.15 -6.55 -9.42
CA ASP A 16 -16.63 -6.23 -8.08
C ASP A 16 -15.46 -5.99 -7.10
N ASN A 17 -15.78 -5.53 -5.89
CA ASN A 17 -14.78 -5.24 -4.87
C ASN A 17 -13.96 -6.46 -4.43
N VAL A 18 -14.54 -7.67 -4.49
CA VAL A 18 -13.88 -8.93 -4.11
C VAL A 18 -12.87 -9.34 -5.17
N GLU A 19 -13.26 -9.27 -6.44
CA GLU A 19 -12.39 -9.55 -7.58
C GLU A 19 -11.23 -8.56 -7.66
N MET A 20 -11.50 -7.26 -7.47
CA MET A 20 -10.45 -6.24 -7.37
C MET A 20 -9.50 -6.49 -6.21
N GLY A 21 -10.01 -6.96 -5.07
CA GLY A 21 -9.18 -7.37 -3.93
C GLY A 21 -8.19 -8.47 -4.33
N LYS A 22 -8.69 -9.56 -4.91
CA LYS A 22 -7.86 -10.71 -5.35
C LYS A 22 -6.83 -10.33 -6.42
N ILE A 23 -7.22 -9.50 -7.39
CA ILE A 23 -6.30 -9.03 -8.44
C ILE A 23 -5.25 -8.08 -7.85
N GLY A 24 -5.66 -7.16 -6.97
CA GLY A 24 -4.75 -6.24 -6.32
C GLY A 24 -3.73 -6.95 -5.42
N GLU A 25 -4.12 -7.98 -4.69
CA GLU A 25 -3.19 -8.80 -3.90
C GLU A 25 -2.11 -9.43 -4.80
N LYS A 26 -2.52 -10.04 -5.92
CA LYS A 26 -1.59 -10.64 -6.90
C LYS A 26 -0.63 -9.59 -7.48
N LEU A 27 -1.15 -8.43 -7.88
CA LEU A 27 -0.34 -7.33 -8.43
C LEU A 27 0.61 -6.75 -7.39
N GLY A 28 0.14 -6.53 -6.16
CA GLY A 28 0.95 -6.06 -5.03
C GLY A 28 2.10 -7.01 -4.71
N LYS A 29 1.83 -8.32 -4.70
CA LYS A 29 2.86 -9.35 -4.50
C LYS A 29 3.88 -9.38 -5.64
N ALA A 30 3.43 -9.27 -6.89
CA ALA A 30 4.33 -9.19 -8.05
C ALA A 30 5.22 -7.93 -7.99
N TYR A 31 4.65 -6.80 -7.58
CA TYR A 31 5.37 -5.55 -7.35
C TYR A 31 6.44 -5.69 -6.24
N LEU A 32 6.10 -6.27 -5.09
CA LEU A 32 7.12 -6.49 -4.05
C LEU A 32 8.24 -7.43 -4.52
N LYS A 33 7.91 -8.49 -5.28
CA LYS A 33 8.92 -9.36 -5.89
C LYS A 33 9.85 -8.61 -6.83
N SER A 34 9.33 -7.70 -7.65
CA SER A 34 10.18 -6.89 -8.55
C SER A 34 11.09 -5.90 -7.80
N LEU A 35 10.73 -5.53 -6.57
CA LEU A 35 11.57 -4.77 -5.64
C LEU A 35 12.56 -5.63 -4.84
N GLY A 36 12.69 -6.92 -5.15
CA GLY A 36 13.64 -7.84 -4.52
C GLY A 36 13.14 -8.53 -3.24
N PHE A 37 11.86 -8.38 -2.88
CA PHE A 37 11.28 -9.15 -1.78
C PHE A 37 11.10 -10.61 -2.19
N LYS A 38 11.33 -11.53 -1.24
CA LYS A 38 11.19 -12.97 -1.44
C LYS A 38 10.16 -13.55 -0.47
N GLN A 39 9.48 -14.63 -0.85
CA GLN A 39 8.58 -15.32 0.09
C GLN A 39 9.40 -15.85 1.27
N CYS A 40 8.87 -15.70 2.48
CA CYS A 40 9.47 -16.28 3.68
C CYS A 40 8.50 -17.22 4.40
N LYS A 41 9.03 -17.98 5.36
CA LYS A 41 8.19 -18.78 6.27
C LYS A 41 7.27 -17.84 7.05
N LYS A 42 6.01 -18.26 7.21
CA LYS A 42 5.02 -17.53 8.01
C LYS A 42 5.52 -17.40 9.46
N PRO A 43 5.56 -16.19 10.03
CA PRO A 43 5.91 -15.98 11.44
C PRO A 43 4.93 -16.67 12.38
N ARG A 44 5.37 -16.95 13.62
CA ARG A 44 4.52 -17.50 14.68
C ARG A 44 3.62 -16.44 15.33
N GLU A 45 4.04 -15.19 15.31
CA GLU A 45 3.29 -14.05 15.85
C GLU A 45 2.62 -13.26 14.73
N PHE A 46 1.55 -12.53 15.06
CA PHE A 46 0.86 -11.60 14.16
C PHE A 46 0.49 -12.23 12.80
N THR A 47 -0.18 -13.38 12.85
CA THR A 47 -0.49 -14.19 11.67
C THR A 47 -1.67 -13.69 10.84
N CYS A 48 -2.28 -12.57 11.23
CA CYS A 48 -3.49 -11.98 10.66
C CYS A 48 -3.25 -11.11 9.43
N PHE A 49 -2.00 -10.89 9.04
CA PHE A 49 -1.63 -10.14 7.84
C PHE A 49 -1.74 -11.02 6.60
N ASP A 50 -2.02 -10.37 5.47
CA ASP A 50 -2.26 -11.04 4.19
C ASP A 50 -1.03 -11.85 3.73
N ASP A 51 0.18 -11.32 3.92
CA ASP A 51 1.42 -11.99 3.50
C ASP A 51 2.64 -11.60 4.33
N PHE A 52 3.71 -12.37 4.14
CA PHE A 52 4.99 -12.21 4.81
C PHE A 52 6.13 -12.41 3.80
N MET A 53 6.98 -11.40 3.66
CA MET A 53 8.11 -11.46 2.73
C MET A 53 9.41 -11.03 3.40
N CYS A 54 10.52 -11.60 2.93
CA CYS A 54 11.86 -11.24 3.35
C CYS A 54 12.52 -10.28 2.37
N LYS A 55 13.21 -9.28 2.92
CA LYS A 55 14.18 -8.43 2.22
C LYS A 55 15.25 -7.98 3.21
N ASP A 56 16.51 -7.97 2.79
CA ASP A 56 17.64 -7.50 3.61
C ASP A 56 17.71 -8.16 5.00
N LYS A 57 17.53 -9.50 5.06
CA LYS A 57 17.48 -10.33 6.28
C LYS A 57 16.35 -9.98 7.27
N LYS A 58 15.42 -9.10 6.89
CA LYS A 58 14.25 -8.73 7.69
C LYS A 58 13.00 -9.43 7.15
N VAL A 59 12.05 -9.70 8.04
CA VAL A 59 10.70 -10.13 7.68
C VAL A 59 9.79 -8.92 7.70
N TYR A 60 9.04 -8.74 6.61
CA TYR A 60 8.04 -7.69 6.45
C TYR A 60 6.65 -8.31 6.50
N TYR A 61 5.81 -7.74 7.36
CA TYR A 61 4.40 -8.05 7.49
C TYR A 61 3.64 -7.19 6.49
N ILE A 62 2.81 -7.80 5.64
CA ILE A 62 2.23 -7.11 4.49
C ILE A 62 0.72 -7.16 4.55
N GLU A 63 0.11 -5.99 4.41
CA GLU A 63 -1.32 -5.83 4.14
C GLU A 63 -1.51 -5.33 2.71
N TYR A 64 -2.36 -5.99 1.92
CA TYR A 64 -2.69 -5.59 0.56
C TYR A 64 -4.06 -4.95 0.51
N LYS A 65 -4.19 -3.86 -0.24
CA LYS A 65 -5.47 -3.18 -0.46
C LYS A 65 -5.62 -2.73 -1.90
N SER A 66 -6.87 -2.71 -2.35
CA SER A 66 -7.26 -2.28 -3.68
C SER A 66 -8.21 -1.10 -3.58
N LYS A 67 -8.05 -0.11 -4.44
CA LYS A 67 -8.98 1.03 -4.52
C LYS A 67 -9.25 1.38 -5.98
N GLN A 68 -10.52 1.46 -6.34
CA GLN A 68 -10.92 2.09 -7.59
C GLN A 68 -10.88 3.61 -7.42
N VAL A 69 -10.25 4.30 -8.35
CA VAL A 69 -10.10 5.76 -8.32
C VAL A 69 -10.94 6.37 -9.43
N GLN A 70 -11.96 7.16 -9.05
CA GLN A 70 -12.77 7.94 -9.97
C GLN A 70 -12.31 9.42 -9.90
N GLY A 71 -11.67 9.91 -10.97
CA GLY A 71 -11.16 11.29 -11.06
C GLY A 71 -9.82 11.55 -10.36
N GLU A 72 -9.43 12.82 -10.22
CA GLU A 72 -8.17 13.24 -9.57
C GLU A 72 -8.29 13.49 -8.06
N LYS A 73 -9.50 13.42 -7.48
CA LYS A 73 -9.70 13.57 -6.03
C LYS A 73 -9.36 12.25 -5.34
N PHE A 74 -8.12 12.16 -4.89
CA PHE A 74 -7.67 11.11 -3.99
C PHE A 74 -8.30 11.31 -2.62
N ASP A 75 -9.30 10.52 -2.24
CA ASP A 75 -9.71 10.50 -0.83
C ASP A 75 -8.64 9.81 0.01
N TYR A 76 -8.01 10.64 0.85
CA TYR A 76 -6.87 10.45 1.78
C TYR A 76 -7.12 9.44 2.91
N ILE A 77 -8.21 8.68 2.81
CA ILE A 77 -8.65 7.70 3.78
C ILE A 77 -8.66 6.39 3.04
N VAL A 78 -7.70 5.56 3.40
CA VAL A 78 -7.80 4.14 3.12
C VAL A 78 -8.52 3.60 4.34
N GLU A 79 -9.82 3.36 4.20
CA GLU A 79 -10.64 2.78 5.26
C GLU A 79 -10.24 1.32 5.38
N LEU A 80 -9.19 1.09 6.15
CA LEU A 80 -8.60 -0.21 6.34
C LEU A 80 -8.73 -0.56 7.80
N THR A 81 -9.00 -1.84 7.99
CA THR A 81 -8.77 -2.64 9.19
C THR A 81 -9.95 -2.84 10.15
N THR A 82 -10.20 -4.12 10.47
CA THR A 82 -11.00 -4.52 11.63
C THR A 82 -10.30 -4.06 12.92
N GLU A 83 -10.99 -4.04 14.07
CA GLU A 83 -10.35 -3.67 15.35
C GLU A 83 -9.12 -4.55 15.66
N GLU A 84 -9.17 -5.82 15.28
CA GLU A 84 -8.08 -6.77 15.47
C GLU A 84 -6.84 -6.40 14.65
N GLN A 85 -7.02 -6.05 13.38
CA GLN A 85 -5.93 -5.62 12.51
C GLN A 85 -5.31 -4.31 12.99
N VAL A 86 -6.11 -3.33 13.43
CA VAL A 86 -5.60 -2.09 14.06
C VAL A 86 -4.77 -2.41 15.29
N LYS A 87 -5.25 -3.30 16.17
CA LYS A 87 -4.52 -3.73 17.37
C LYS A 87 -3.18 -4.38 17.03
N ASN A 88 -3.12 -5.17 15.96
CA ASN A 88 -1.88 -5.82 15.54
C ASN A 88 -0.90 -4.84 14.87
N ILE A 89 -1.39 -3.85 14.11
CA ILE A 89 -0.54 -2.75 13.60
C ILE A 89 0.05 -1.93 14.76
N ARG A 90 -0.72 -1.64 15.82
CA ARG A 90 -0.19 -0.98 17.04
C ARG A 90 0.97 -1.75 17.64
N LYS A 91 0.78 -3.06 17.85
CA LYS A 91 1.80 -3.94 18.42
C LYS A 91 3.05 -4.06 17.52
N ILE A 92 2.88 -4.12 16.20
CA ILE A 92 4.01 -4.10 15.27
C ILE A 92 4.79 -2.80 15.41
N LYS A 93 4.11 -1.64 15.49
CA LYS A 93 4.76 -0.34 15.71
C LYS A 93 5.54 -0.30 17.02
N GLU A 94 4.92 -0.73 18.12
CA GLU A 94 5.57 -0.79 19.45
C GLU A 94 6.82 -1.68 19.45
N LYS A 95 6.77 -2.82 18.73
CA LYS A 95 7.89 -3.74 18.59
C LYS A 95 8.89 -3.36 17.48
N ASN A 96 8.67 -2.24 16.78
CA ASN A 96 9.45 -1.80 15.62
C ASN A 96 9.63 -2.91 14.55
N ILE A 97 8.57 -3.68 14.34
CA ILE A 97 8.55 -4.78 13.36
C ILE A 97 8.31 -4.20 11.97
N PRO A 98 9.08 -4.58 10.93
CA PRO A 98 8.87 -4.05 9.59
C PRO A 98 7.47 -4.40 9.04
N PHE A 99 6.70 -3.37 8.71
CA PHE A 99 5.36 -3.48 8.14
C PHE A 99 5.24 -2.70 6.83
N LEU A 100 4.52 -3.26 5.87
CA LEU A 100 4.19 -2.64 4.59
C LEU A 100 2.68 -2.69 4.34
N LEU A 101 2.11 -1.54 4.06
CA LEU A 101 0.80 -1.43 3.43
C LEU A 101 1.01 -1.22 1.93
N VAL A 102 0.57 -2.17 1.11
CA VAL A 102 0.64 -2.09 -0.35
C VAL A 102 -0.74 -1.78 -0.90
N ILE A 103 -0.84 -0.68 -1.65
CA ILE A 103 -2.11 -0.24 -2.24
C ILE A 103 -2.01 -0.27 -3.76
N VAL A 104 -2.95 -0.99 -4.37
CA VAL A 104 -3.17 -1.03 -5.82
C VAL A 104 -4.33 -0.12 -6.17
N PHE A 105 -4.03 0.92 -6.93
CA PHE A 105 -4.98 1.90 -7.43
C PHE A 105 -5.39 1.54 -8.86
N PHE A 106 -6.67 1.19 -9.02
CA PHE A 106 -7.30 0.93 -10.30
C PHE A 106 -7.82 2.25 -10.85
N LYS A 107 -7.10 2.82 -11.82
CA LYS A 107 -7.43 4.10 -12.46
C LYS A 107 -8.06 3.87 -13.83
N SER A 108 -8.74 4.90 -14.34
CA SER A 108 -9.35 4.87 -15.67
C SER A 108 -8.36 4.65 -16.81
N ASN A 109 -7.07 4.94 -16.61
CA ASN A 109 -6.01 4.85 -17.61
C ASN A 109 -4.90 3.84 -17.25
N GLY A 110 -5.13 2.98 -16.24
CA GLY A 110 -4.20 1.93 -15.88
C GLY A 110 -4.16 1.63 -14.38
N VAL A 111 -3.05 1.04 -13.94
CA VAL A 111 -2.83 0.65 -12.54
C VAL A 111 -1.63 1.41 -11.98
N GLU A 112 -1.79 1.96 -10.78
CA GLU A 112 -0.69 2.48 -9.97
C GLU A 112 -0.55 1.63 -8.71
N ILE A 113 0.67 1.25 -8.34
CA ILE A 113 0.94 0.48 -7.11
C ILE A 113 1.89 1.31 -6.26
N LYS A 114 1.55 1.48 -4.97
CA LYS A 114 2.41 2.13 -3.97
C LYS A 114 2.52 1.25 -2.74
N HIS A 115 3.64 1.36 -2.04
CA HIS A 115 3.79 0.79 -0.71
C HIS A 115 4.10 1.89 0.31
N TYR A 116 3.66 1.66 1.53
CA TYR A 116 3.80 2.56 2.66
C TYR A 116 4.35 1.78 3.84
N THR A 117 5.26 2.40 4.57
CA THR A 117 5.84 1.84 5.78
C THR A 117 4.98 2.17 7.00
N GLN A 118 5.29 1.58 8.16
CA GLN A 118 4.61 1.93 9.40
C GLN A 118 4.69 3.44 9.72
N GLU A 119 5.77 4.12 9.32
CA GLU A 119 5.96 5.56 9.56
C GLU A 119 5.01 6.42 8.75
N ASP A 120 4.50 5.90 7.65
CA ASP A 120 3.57 6.58 6.74
C ASP A 120 2.12 6.54 7.25
N ILE A 121 1.86 5.80 8.33
CA ILE A 121 0.52 5.43 8.78
C ILE A 121 0.21 6.00 10.17
N TYR A 122 -0.86 6.78 10.26
CA TYR A 122 -1.51 7.18 11.51
C TYR A 122 -2.66 6.25 11.84
N ILE A 123 -2.78 5.86 13.11
CA ILE A 123 -3.94 5.09 13.59
C ILE A 123 -4.98 6.09 14.06
N ILE A 124 -6.18 6.05 13.49
CA ILE A 124 -7.27 6.97 13.82
C ILE A 124 -8.44 6.15 14.39
N GLY A 125 -8.73 6.31 15.66
CA GLY A 125 -9.80 5.56 16.32
C GLY A 125 -9.50 4.06 16.46
N ARG A 126 -10.55 3.24 16.59
CA ARG A 126 -10.44 1.80 16.88
C ARG A 126 -10.37 0.91 15.62
N LYS A 127 -10.85 1.39 14.47
CA LYS A 127 -11.02 0.63 13.22
C LYS A 127 -10.43 1.33 11.99
N HIS A 128 -9.66 2.40 12.16
CA HIS A 128 -9.16 3.15 11.01
C HIS A 128 -7.68 3.42 11.13
N ILE A 129 -7.04 3.37 9.98
CA ILE A 129 -5.72 3.93 9.74
C ILE A 129 -5.82 4.99 8.64
N ARG A 130 -4.91 5.95 8.66
CA ARG A 130 -4.83 7.03 7.68
C ARG A 130 -3.39 7.18 7.24
N LEU A 131 -3.18 7.41 5.95
CA LEU A 131 -1.86 7.73 5.44
C LEU A 131 -1.53 9.21 5.68
N LYS A 132 -0.25 9.49 5.93
CA LYS A 132 0.31 10.83 6.05
C LYS A 132 -0.05 11.70 4.83
N PRO A 133 -0.65 12.90 5.02
CA PRO A 133 -1.03 13.77 3.91
C PRO A 133 0.16 14.18 3.02
N GLU A 134 1.37 14.30 3.58
CA GLU A 134 2.58 14.75 2.86
C GLU A 134 3.00 13.80 1.73
N LEU A 135 2.50 12.56 1.73
CA LEU A 135 2.78 11.55 0.69
C LEU A 135 2.05 11.82 -0.63
N PHE A 136 1.08 12.72 -0.63
CA PHE A 136 0.17 12.96 -1.76
C PHE A 136 0.10 14.43 -2.19
N TYR A 137 0.51 15.35 -1.32
CA TYR A 137 0.69 16.74 -1.68
C TYR A 137 2.20 17.03 -1.76
N PRO A 138 2.80 17.17 -2.96
CA PRO A 138 4.09 17.84 -3.03
C PRO A 138 3.88 19.19 -2.35
N ARG A 139 4.67 19.49 -1.30
CA ARG A 139 4.71 20.85 -0.79
C ARG A 139 4.90 21.74 -2.00
N LYS A 140 4.01 22.70 -2.22
CA LYS A 140 4.37 23.91 -2.96
C LYS A 140 5.42 24.62 -2.10
N SER A 141 6.64 24.09 -2.02
CA SER A 141 7.79 24.84 -1.58
C SER A 141 8.38 25.48 -2.82
N SER A 142 7.80 26.63 -3.17
CA SER A 142 8.65 27.78 -3.41
C SER A 142 9.77 27.79 -2.37
N ILE A 143 10.95 27.33 -2.77
CA ILE A 143 12.29 27.78 -2.36
C ILE A 143 13.25 26.90 -3.17
N LEU A 144 13.69 27.48 -4.29
CA LEU A 144 15.08 27.38 -4.71
C LEU A 144 15.97 27.58 -3.48
N ARG A 145 16.55 26.50 -2.95
CA ARG A 145 17.87 26.60 -2.35
C ARG A 145 18.79 25.73 -3.19
N ASN A 146 19.54 26.43 -4.03
CA ASN A 146 20.74 25.98 -4.70
C ASN A 146 21.52 25.01 -3.81
N TYR A 147 21.68 23.79 -4.28
CA TYR A 147 22.94 23.09 -4.16
C TYR A 147 23.33 22.65 -5.57
N THR A 148 23.87 23.63 -6.29
CA THR A 148 24.84 23.42 -7.36
C THR A 148 26.03 22.64 -6.80
N ASN A 149 26.41 21.57 -7.51
CA ASN A 149 27.71 20.89 -7.55
C ASN A 149 28.83 21.51 -6.69
N VAL A 150 29.28 20.79 -5.66
CA VAL A 150 30.65 20.26 -5.47
C VAL A 150 30.57 19.02 -4.59
#